data_AF-A0A3A0DEL6-F1
#
_entry.id   AF-A0A3A0DEL6-F1
#
_cell.length_a   1.000
_cell.length_b   1.000
_cell.length_c   1.000
_cell.angle_alpha   90.00
_cell.angle_beta   90.00
_cell.angle_gamma   90.00
#
_symmetry.space_group_name_H-M   'P 1'
#
loop_
_entity.id
_entity.type
_entity.pdbx_description
1 polymer ?
#
loop_
_entity_poly.entity_id
_entity_poly.type
_entity_poly.pdbx_seq_one_letter_code
_entity_poly.pdbx_strand_id
1 'polypeptide(L)'
;MTGNAVVRLRVRATPGNRRNIEGSTMADDLPRSTQRIMHFDGGSAIGMSHRWEGGQYCSILTRAGIVGCGIYDIETPTEFGQAIAIARGTPANPLCEPEDLLAAKIVDCTPKAKALGIEIGITGKEAVERMLAGGRPEA
;
A
#
# COMPACT_ATOMS: atom_id res chain seq x y z
N MET A 1 7.14 -34.70 -20.92
CA MET A 1 8.35 -33.88 -21.13
C MET A 1 7.97 -32.76 -22.08
N THR A 2 7.42 -31.67 -21.55
CA THR A 2 8.07 -30.38 -21.19
C THR A 2 8.32 -29.46 -22.38
N GLY A 3 7.72 -28.27 -22.33
CA GLY A 3 8.02 -27.18 -23.25
C GLY A 3 7.11 -25.97 -23.10
N ASN A 4 6.93 -25.44 -21.89
CA ASN A 4 6.27 -24.14 -21.70
C ASN A 4 7.26 -23.04 -22.15
N ALA A 5 6.94 -22.37 -23.25
CA ALA A 5 7.72 -21.25 -23.75
C ALA A 5 7.44 -20.00 -22.90
N VAL A 6 8.46 -19.54 -22.18
CA VAL A 6 8.42 -18.27 -21.45
C VAL A 6 8.65 -17.14 -22.44
N VAL A 7 7.61 -16.33 -22.68
CA VAL A 7 7.74 -15.09 -23.45
C VAL A 7 8.45 -14.05 -22.58
N ARG A 8 9.72 -13.76 -22.89
CA ARG A 8 10.46 -12.65 -22.28
C ARG A 8 10.16 -11.34 -23.01
N LEU A 9 9.37 -10.47 -22.38
CA LEU A 9 9.18 -9.10 -22.86
C LEU A 9 10.48 -8.31 -22.61
N ARG A 10 11.20 -7.93 -23.67
CA ARG A 10 12.34 -7.01 -23.59
C ARG A 10 11.81 -5.57 -23.65
N VAL A 11 11.72 -4.89 -22.52
CA VAL A 11 11.50 -3.44 -22.49
C VAL A 11 12.84 -2.76 -22.84
N ARG A 12 12.89 -2.05 -23.98
CA ARG A 12 14.03 -1.19 -24.32
C ARG A 12 13.85 0.16 -23.63
N ALA A 13 14.73 0.50 -22.70
CA ALA A 13 14.85 1.88 -22.22
C ALA A 13 15.55 2.74 -23.28
N THR A 14 15.02 3.93 -23.57
CA THR A 14 15.66 4.95 -24.41
C THR A 14 16.34 5.99 -23.50
N PRO A 15 17.52 6.54 -23.87
CA PRO A 15 18.27 7.43 -22.99
C PRO A 15 17.71 8.85 -23.03
N GLY A 16 17.66 9.50 -21.86
CA GLY A 16 16.97 10.77 -21.65
C GLY A 16 17.73 12.03 -22.07
N ASN A 17 16.99 13.14 -22.03
CA ASN A 17 17.35 14.51 -21.59
C ASN A 17 16.78 15.60 -22.52
N ARG A 18 15.77 16.35 -22.04
CA ARG A 18 15.57 17.77 -22.40
C ARG A 18 14.96 18.51 -21.21
N ARG A 19 15.65 19.58 -20.79
CA ARG A 19 15.11 20.64 -19.95
C ARG A 19 14.13 21.48 -20.78
N ASN A 20 12.97 21.81 -20.21
CA ASN A 20 12.39 23.15 -20.18
C ASN A 20 11.17 23.18 -19.24
N ILE A 21 11.17 24.17 -18.36
CA ILE A 21 10.11 24.53 -17.42
C ILE A 21 9.24 25.56 -18.14
N GLU A 22 7.94 25.29 -18.27
CA GLU A 22 6.83 26.25 -18.17
C GLU A 22 5.53 25.59 -18.66
N GLY A 23 4.55 25.44 -17.76
CA GLY A 23 3.16 25.15 -18.14
C GLY A 23 2.74 23.68 -18.28
N SER A 24 3.42 22.72 -17.65
CA SER A 24 2.88 21.34 -17.59
C SER A 24 1.76 21.27 -16.57
N THR A 25 0.51 21.43 -16.99
CA THR A 25 -0.56 20.62 -16.42
C THR A 25 -0.14 19.17 -16.68
N MET A 26 0.60 18.59 -15.72
CA MET A 26 1.00 17.19 -15.74
C MET A 26 -0.30 16.38 -15.74
N ALA A 27 -0.84 16.10 -16.93
CA ALA A 27 -1.63 14.92 -17.11
C ALA A 27 -0.76 13.79 -16.54
N ASP A 28 -1.20 13.19 -15.43
CA ASP A 28 -0.46 12.13 -14.75
C ASP A 28 -0.11 11.07 -15.81
N ASP A 29 1.19 10.86 -16.08
CA ASP A 29 1.65 9.76 -16.93
C ASP A 29 1.26 8.45 -16.24
N LEU A 30 0.15 7.85 -16.69
CA LEU A 30 -0.34 6.55 -16.22
C LEU A 30 0.25 5.41 -17.08
N PRO A 31 0.57 4.24 -16.49
CA PRO A 31 0.45 3.91 -15.08
C PRO A 31 1.55 4.57 -14.23
N ARG A 32 1.17 5.00 -13.03
CA ARG A 32 2.09 5.62 -12.08
C ARG A 32 2.23 4.77 -10.83
N SER A 33 3.47 4.61 -10.38
CA SER A 33 3.82 3.85 -9.18
C SER A 33 4.83 4.66 -8.37
N THR A 34 4.60 4.78 -7.07
CA THR A 34 5.46 5.55 -6.17
C THR A 34 5.61 4.84 -4.84
N GLN A 35 6.82 4.84 -4.28
CA GLN A 35 7.13 4.26 -2.98
C GLN A 35 7.97 5.25 -2.18
N ARG A 36 7.75 5.30 -0.86
CA ARG A 36 8.54 6.13 0.06
C ARG A 36 8.68 5.47 1.42
N ILE A 37 9.78 5.78 2.11
CA ILE A 37 9.92 5.42 3.51
C ILE A 37 9.07 6.37 4.33
N MET A 38 8.29 5.83 5.26
CA MET A 38 7.48 6.57 6.22
C MET A 38 8.00 6.28 7.63
N HIS A 39 8.08 7.32 8.47
CA HIS A 39 8.58 7.22 9.82
C HIS A 39 7.44 7.30 10.84
N PHE A 40 7.50 6.41 11.82
CA PHE A 40 6.54 6.20 12.89
C PHE A 40 7.28 6.10 14.23
N ASP A 41 6.55 6.16 15.34
CA ASP A 41 7.17 6.06 16.67
C ASP A 41 7.77 4.65 16.87
N GLY A 42 7.11 3.61 16.34
CA GLY A 42 7.54 2.21 16.39
C GLY A 42 8.57 1.79 15.33
N GLY A 43 9.01 2.69 14.44
CA GLY A 43 9.99 2.39 13.39
C GLY A 43 9.63 2.95 12.01
N SER A 44 10.07 2.26 10.95
CA SER A 44 9.84 2.68 9.57
C SER A 44 8.96 1.69 8.80
N ALA A 45 8.14 2.20 7.88
CA ALA A 45 7.32 1.44 6.96
C ALA A 45 7.52 1.93 5.52
N ILE A 46 7.04 1.17 4.54
CA ILE A 46 7.08 1.56 3.13
C ILE A 46 5.66 1.95 2.70
N GLY A 47 5.46 3.23 2.40
CA GLY A 47 4.23 3.76 1.82
C GLY A 47 4.24 3.63 0.29
N MET A 48 3.18 3.09 -0.28
CA MET A 48 3.02 2.89 -1.72
C MET A 48 1.75 3.54 -2.25
N SER A 49 1.82 4.06 -3.48
CA SER A 49 0.66 4.51 -4.25
C SER A 49 0.82 4.08 -5.71
N HIS A 50 -0.27 3.56 -6.26
CA HIS A 50 -0.36 3.10 -7.64
C HIS A 50 -1.63 3.65 -8.28
N ARG A 51 -1.52 4.09 -9.54
CA ARG A 51 -2.61 4.69 -10.32
C ARG A 51 -2.62 4.13 -11.75
N TRP A 52 -3.81 3.90 -12.27
CA TRP A 52 -4.07 3.47 -13.64
C TRP A 52 -5.37 4.11 -14.15
N GLU A 53 -5.70 3.87 -15.42
CA GLU A 53 -6.94 4.37 -16.01
C GLU A 53 -8.16 3.89 -15.21
N GLY A 54 -8.86 4.83 -14.57
CA GLY A 54 -10.06 4.54 -13.79
C GLY A 54 -9.81 3.88 -12.42
N GLY A 55 -8.58 3.84 -11.91
CA GLY A 55 -8.36 3.29 -10.58
C GLY A 55 -7.04 3.65 -9.91
N GLN A 56 -7.02 3.37 -8.60
CA GLN A 56 -5.90 3.64 -7.73
C GLN A 56 -5.90 2.72 -6.52
N TYR A 57 -4.74 2.53 -5.91
CA TYR A 57 -4.65 2.02 -4.56
C TYR A 57 -3.41 2.53 -3.84
N CYS A 58 -3.51 2.63 -2.53
CA CYS A 58 -2.40 2.93 -1.65
C CYS A 58 -2.35 1.93 -0.49
N SER A 59 -1.16 1.80 0.09
CA SER A 59 -0.90 0.96 1.26
C SER A 59 0.34 1.40 2.02
N ILE A 60 0.43 0.95 3.27
CA ILE A 60 1.60 1.06 4.13
C ILE A 60 2.03 -0.35 4.50
N LEU A 61 3.22 -0.74 4.05
CA LEU A 61 3.83 -2.05 4.29
C LEU A 61 4.77 -1.98 5.49
N THR A 62 4.52 -2.84 6.47
CA THR A 62 5.42 -3.09 7.61
C THR A 62 6.00 -4.51 7.50
N ARG A 63 6.89 -4.87 8.43
CA ARG A 63 7.38 -6.25 8.51
C ARG A 63 6.30 -7.26 8.95
N ALA A 64 5.32 -6.83 9.75
CA ALA A 64 4.28 -7.72 10.26
C ALA A 64 3.09 -7.88 9.30
N GLY A 65 2.81 -6.87 8.48
CA GLY A 65 1.60 -6.83 7.66
C GLY A 65 1.42 -5.53 6.87
N ILE A 66 0.22 -5.36 6.30
CA ILE A 66 -0.15 -4.22 5.45
C ILE A 66 -1.37 -3.50 6.03
N VAL A 67 -1.30 -2.17 6.08
CA VAL A 67 -2.48 -1.31 6.16
C VAL A 67 -2.81 -0.82 4.75
N GLY A 68 -3.96 -1.21 4.22
CA GLY A 68 -4.34 -0.97 2.82
C GLY A 68 -5.64 -0.20 2.68
N CYS A 69 -5.84 0.41 1.51
CA CYS A 69 -7.14 0.96 1.13
C CYS A 69 -8.17 -0.14 0.78
N GLY A 70 -9.40 0.26 0.46
CA GLY A 70 -10.53 -0.66 0.29
C GLY A 70 -10.49 -1.66 -0.86
N ILE A 71 -9.46 -1.66 -1.70
CA ILE A 71 -9.33 -2.57 -2.85
C ILE A 71 -8.84 -3.96 -2.46
N TYR A 72 -8.16 -4.09 -1.31
CA TYR A 72 -7.66 -5.39 -0.85
C TYR A 72 -8.83 -6.29 -0.45
N ASP A 73 -8.77 -7.54 -0.89
CA ASP A 73 -9.61 -8.60 -0.34
C ASP A 73 -9.13 -8.97 1.07
N ILE A 74 -10.07 -9.28 1.98
CA ILE A 74 -9.78 -9.70 3.35
C ILE A 74 -9.79 -11.21 3.52
N GLU A 75 -10.51 -11.93 2.65
CA GLU A 75 -10.71 -13.38 2.77
C GLU A 75 -9.40 -14.10 2.45
N THR A 76 -8.80 -13.80 1.29
CA THR A 76 -7.53 -14.38 0.83
C THR A 76 -6.42 -14.25 1.88
N PRO A 77 -6.02 -13.06 2.36
CA PRO A 77 -4.95 -12.95 3.36
C PRO A 77 -5.31 -13.61 4.70
N THR A 78 -6.60 -13.75 5.02
CA THR A 78 -7.03 -14.48 6.20
C THR A 78 -6.70 -15.97 6.07
N GLU A 79 -6.97 -16.59 4.93
CA GLU A 79 -6.63 -18.00 4.65
C GLU A 79 -5.13 -18.28 4.80
N PHE A 80 -4.29 -17.33 4.37
CA PHE A 80 -2.83 -17.45 4.47
C PHE A 80 -2.24 -16.97 5.80
N GLY A 81 -3.08 -16.60 6.79
CA GLY A 81 -2.60 -16.12 8.08
C GLY A 81 -1.71 -14.88 7.98
N GLN A 82 -2.07 -13.94 7.09
CA GLN A 82 -1.41 -12.65 6.91
C GLN A 82 -2.10 -11.57 7.75
N ALA A 83 -1.34 -10.59 8.24
CA ALA A 83 -1.91 -9.44 8.94
C ALA A 83 -2.26 -8.33 7.94
N ILE A 84 -3.56 -8.10 7.72
CA ILE A 84 -4.06 -7.00 6.88
C ILE A 84 -5.08 -6.19 7.68
N ALA A 85 -5.00 -4.86 7.58
CA ALA A 85 -6.01 -3.93 8.06
C ALA A 85 -6.46 -3.03 6.90
N ILE A 86 -7.77 -2.85 6.74
CA ILE A 86 -8.38 -2.15 5.60
C ILE A 86 -8.99 -0.85 6.08
N ALA A 87 -8.58 0.26 5.47
CA ALA A 87 -9.27 1.54 5.53
C ALA A 87 -10.05 1.79 4.23
N ARG A 88 -11.22 2.44 4.30
CA ARG A 88 -12.02 2.77 3.11
C ARG A 88 -12.19 4.27 2.96
N GLY A 89 -11.91 4.77 1.77
CA GLY A 89 -12.32 6.10 1.33
C GLY A 89 -13.73 6.06 0.74
N THR A 90 -14.15 7.20 0.21
CA THR A 90 -15.41 7.34 -0.53
C THR A 90 -15.13 7.92 -1.91
N PRO A 91 -16.06 7.86 -2.88
CA PRO A 91 -15.89 8.56 -4.16
C PRO A 91 -15.62 10.06 -4.01
N ALA A 92 -16.17 10.70 -2.96
CA ALA A 92 -15.95 12.12 -2.68
C ALA A 92 -14.60 12.41 -1.98
N ASN A 93 -14.06 11.43 -1.26
CA ASN A 93 -12.76 11.52 -0.58
C ASN A 93 -12.02 10.17 -0.70
N PRO A 94 -11.41 9.89 -1.86
CA PRO A 94 -10.74 8.62 -2.10
C PRO A 94 -9.37 8.59 -1.41
N LEU A 95 -8.87 7.39 -1.11
CA LEU A 95 -7.53 7.20 -0.55
C LEU A 95 -6.54 7.01 -1.70
N CYS A 96 -5.73 8.03 -1.99
CA CYS A 96 -4.85 8.13 -3.15
C CYS A 96 -3.39 7.88 -2.78
N GLU A 97 -2.96 8.44 -1.67
CA GLU A 97 -1.60 8.41 -1.16
C GLU A 97 -1.54 7.64 0.18
N PRO A 98 -0.39 7.04 0.54
CA PRO A 98 -0.28 6.32 1.80
C PRO A 98 -0.56 7.23 3.01
N GLU A 99 -0.32 8.54 2.91
CA GLU A 99 -0.67 9.53 3.94
C GLU A 99 -2.18 9.61 4.22
N ASP A 100 -3.03 9.35 3.22
CA ASP A 100 -4.49 9.37 3.38
C ASP A 100 -4.96 8.26 4.35
N LEU A 101 -4.21 7.16 4.43
CA LEU A 101 -4.50 6.05 5.35
C LEU A 101 -4.28 6.45 6.81
N LEU A 102 -3.41 7.42 7.10
CA LEU A 102 -3.02 7.75 8.47
C LEU A 102 -4.20 8.21 9.31
N ALA A 103 -5.10 9.00 8.74
CA ALA A 103 -6.31 9.50 9.40
C ALA A 103 -7.55 8.63 9.12
N ALA A 104 -7.54 7.84 8.05
CA ALA A 104 -8.67 6.98 7.68
C ALA A 104 -8.92 5.90 8.74
N LYS A 105 -10.19 5.53 8.93
CA LYS A 105 -10.59 4.51 9.90
C LYS A 105 -10.46 3.12 9.32
N ILE A 106 -9.92 2.20 10.12
CA ILE A 106 -9.95 0.76 9.83
C ILE A 106 -11.39 0.28 9.91
N VAL A 107 -11.88 -0.34 8.83
CA VAL A 107 -13.22 -0.89 8.72
C VAL A 107 -13.24 -2.41 8.64
N ASP A 108 -12.09 -3.03 8.36
CA ASP A 108 -11.93 -4.49 8.38
C ASP A 108 -10.48 -4.89 8.72
N CYS A 109 -10.28 -6.07 9.30
CA CYS A 109 -8.95 -6.61 9.57
C CYS A 109 -8.96 -8.13 9.80
N THR A 110 -7.86 -8.77 9.40
CA THR A 110 -7.71 -10.23 9.52
C THR A 110 -7.57 -10.65 10.99
N PRO A 111 -7.84 -11.93 11.35
CA PRO A 111 -7.61 -12.44 12.70
C PRO A 111 -6.18 -12.20 13.20
N LYS A 112 -5.18 -12.31 12.31
CA LYS A 112 -3.78 -12.05 12.68
C LYS A 112 -3.53 -10.57 12.97
N ALA A 113 -4.14 -9.66 12.20
CA ALA A 113 -4.08 -8.24 12.53
C ALA A 113 -4.72 -7.94 13.89
N LYS A 114 -5.86 -8.56 14.21
CA LYS A 114 -6.52 -8.46 15.53
C LYS A 114 -5.61 -8.95 16.67
N ALA A 115 -4.88 -10.04 16.46
CA ALA A 115 -3.90 -10.55 17.43
C ALA A 115 -2.74 -9.58 17.71
N LEU A 116 -2.46 -8.64 16.78
CA LEU A 116 -1.51 -7.53 16.99
C LEU A 116 -2.15 -6.33 17.72
N GLY A 117 -3.40 -6.45 18.17
CA GLY A 117 -4.15 -5.41 18.88
C GLY A 117 -4.88 -4.44 17.96
N ILE A 118 -5.01 -4.72 16.66
CA ILE A 118 -5.75 -3.86 15.72
C ILE A 118 -7.25 -4.08 15.92
N GLU A 119 -7.98 -2.97 16.04
CA GLU A 119 -9.43 -2.96 16.24
C GLU A 119 -10.11 -2.14 15.14
N ILE A 120 -11.37 -2.46 14.85
CA ILE A 120 -12.18 -1.68 13.92
C ILE A 120 -12.46 -0.30 14.53
N GLY A 121 -12.32 0.76 13.73
CA GLY A 121 -12.55 2.15 14.15
C GLY A 121 -11.30 2.91 14.62
N ILE A 122 -10.15 2.25 14.79
CA ILE A 122 -8.88 2.95 14.98
C ILE A 122 -8.41 3.58 13.67
N THR A 123 -7.51 4.56 13.75
CA THR A 123 -6.89 5.19 12.58
C THR A 123 -5.87 4.27 11.91
N GLY A 124 -5.58 4.48 10.63
CA GLY A 124 -4.51 3.73 9.95
C GLY A 124 -3.15 3.97 10.59
N LYS A 125 -2.86 5.16 11.13
CA LYS A 125 -1.63 5.40 11.91
C LYS A 125 -1.55 4.45 13.10
N GLU A 126 -2.60 4.36 13.90
CA GLU A 126 -2.68 3.47 15.07
C GLU A 126 -2.53 1.99 14.70
N ALA A 127 -3.03 1.59 13.52
CA ALA A 127 -2.86 0.23 13.00
C ALA A 127 -1.41 -0.04 12.57
N VAL A 128 -0.75 0.90 11.90
CA VAL A 128 0.68 0.78 11.54
C VAL A 128 1.56 0.65 12.77
N GLU A 129 1.33 1.45 13.81
CA GLU A 129 2.10 1.38 15.06
C GLU A 129 2.00 0.01 15.72
N ARG A 130 0.79 -0.59 15.73
CA ARG A 130 0.57 -1.95 16.24
C ARG A 130 1.30 -3.02 15.42
N MET A 131 1.29 -2.89 14.08
CA MET A 131 2.05 -3.79 13.21
C MET A 131 3.56 -3.66 13.41
N LEU A 132 4.08 -2.44 13.60
CA LEU A 132 5.50 -2.22 13.89
C LEU A 132 5.89 -2.81 15.25
N ALA A 133 5.03 -2.67 16.26
CA ALA A 133 5.25 -3.23 17.59
C ALA A 133 5.33 -4.76 17.60
N GLY A 134 4.37 -5.44 16.97
CA GLY A 134 4.33 -6.91 16.92
C GLY A 134 5.20 -7.52 15.83
N GLY A 135 5.78 -6.70 14.94
CA GLY A 135 6.75 -7.16 13.98
C GLY A 135 8.07 -7.54 14.61
N ARG A 136 8.58 -6.83 15.63
CA ARG A 136 9.95 -6.97 16.19
C ARG A 136 10.39 -8.44 16.36
N PRO A 137 11.59 -8.84 15.88
CA PRO A 137 12.07 -10.19 16.13
C PRO A 137 12.18 -10.34 17.65
N GLU A 138 11.82 -11.51 18.19
CA GLU A 138 12.17 -11.82 19.58
C GLU A 138 13.69 -11.65 19.74
N ALA A 139 14.09 -10.95 20.79
CA ALA A 139 15.49 -10.66 21.11
C ALA A 139 16.24 -11.92 21.51
#